data_AF-A0A1H8THF6-F1
#
_entry.id   AF-A0A1H8THF6-F1
#
_cell.length_a   1.000
_cell.length_b   1.000
_cell.length_c   1.000
_cell.angle_alpha   90.00
_cell.angle_beta   90.00
_cell.angle_gamma   90.00
#
_symmetry.space_group_name_H-M   'P 1'
#
loop_
_entity.id
_entity.type
_entity.pdbx_description
1 polymer ?
#
loop_
_entity_poly.entity_id
_entity_poly.type
_entity_poly.pdbx_seq_one_letter_code
_entity_poly.pdbx_strand_id
1 'polypeptide(L)' 'MAQTDSYALTNDAGLAVRQRLNEILAALHSSNAGATAPTATRPGMLWLDTGQSPAVLRIRDATDTGWEALLDGGSY' A
#
# COMPACT_ATOMS: atom_id res chain seq x y z
N MET A 1 -10.39 -2.87 -5.17
CA MET A 1 -8.94 -2.82 -4.86
C MET A 1 -8.66 -1.40 -4.40
N ALA A 2 -8.14 -1.21 -3.19
CA ALA A 2 -8.00 0.11 -2.60
C ALA A 2 -6.52 0.42 -2.36
N GLN A 3 -6.08 1.53 -2.94
CA GLN A 3 -4.79 2.15 -2.67
C GLN A 3 -5.06 3.58 -2.25
N THR A 4 -4.15 4.15 -1.46
CA THR A 4 -4.18 5.56 -1.13
C THR A 4 -2.92 6.23 -1.67
N ASP A 5 -3.09 7.48 -2.09
CA ASP A 5 -2.03 8.36 -2.55
C ASP A 5 -1.33 9.08 -1.40
N SER A 6 -1.85 8.97 -0.16
CA SER A 6 -1.26 9.59 1.02
C SER A 6 -1.74 8.94 2.32
N TYR A 7 -0.80 8.76 3.25
CA TYR A 7 -1.08 8.36 4.64
C TYR A 7 -1.11 9.55 5.61
N ALA A 8 -1.12 10.78 5.10
CA ALA A 8 -1.17 11.98 5.94
C ALA A 8 -2.61 12.40 6.24
N LEU A 9 -2.86 12.77 7.49
CA LEU A 9 -4.08 13.45 7.90
C LEU A 9 -3.74 14.92 8.15
N THR A 10 -4.09 15.77 7.18
CA THR A 10 -3.93 17.22 7.30
C THR A 10 -5.11 17.81 8.09
N ASN A 11 -4.89 18.99 8.67
CA ASN A 11 -5.98 19.76 9.23
C ASN A 11 -6.95 20.16 8.12
N ASP A 12 -8.22 19.80 8.27
CA ASP A 12 -9.27 20.03 7.29
C ASP A 12 -10.66 19.97 7.98
N ALA A 13 -11.73 20.25 7.24
CA ALA A 13 -13.09 20.06 7.71
C ALA A 13 -13.32 18.60 8.17
N GLY A 14 -14.09 18.42 9.25
CA GLY A 14 -14.27 17.10 9.87
C GLY A 14 -14.81 16.02 8.93
N LEU A 15 -15.62 16.38 7.94
CA LEU A 15 -16.07 15.46 6.90
C LEU A 15 -14.91 14.96 6.03
N ALA A 16 -14.02 15.86 5.60
CA ALA A 16 -12.86 15.54 4.78
C ALA A 16 -11.88 14.62 5.54
N VAL A 17 -11.63 14.92 6.81
CA VAL A 17 -10.81 14.06 7.69
C VAL A 17 -11.38 12.65 7.79
N ARG A 18 -12.70 12.52 7.97
CA ARG A 18 -13.36 11.20 8.04
C ARG A 18 -13.27 10.43 6.72
N GLN A 19 -13.47 11.11 5.59
CA GLN A 19 -13.33 10.48 4.27
C GLN A 19 -11.91 9.96 4.07
N ARG A 20 -10.91 10.78 4.38
CA ARG A 20 -9.50 10.39 4.29
C ARG A 20 -9.15 9.21 5.18
N LEU A 21 -9.67 9.18 6.42
CA LEU A 21 -9.51 8.04 7.32
C LEU A 21 -10.06 6.74 6.71
N ASN A 22 -11.26 6.78 6.13
CA ASN A 22 -11.86 5.60 5.51
C ASN A 22 -11.05 5.11 4.31
N GLU A 23 -10.50 6.02 3.50
CA GLU A 23 -9.62 5.69 2.38
C GLU A 23 -8.33 5.00 2.86
N ILE A 24 -7.68 5.57 3.88
CA ILE A 24 -6.46 5.00 4.48
C ILE A 24 -6.74 3.61 5.07
N LEU A 25 -7.83 3.46 5.83
CA LEU A 25 -8.21 2.16 6.41
C LEU A 25 -8.50 1.12 5.33
N ALA A 26 -9.21 1.49 4.26
CA ALA A 26 -9.49 0.58 3.16
C ALA A 26 -8.21 0.13 2.43
N ALA A 27 -7.26 1.04 2.25
CA ALA A 27 -5.95 0.73 1.68
C ALA A 27 -5.15 -0.23 2.57
N LEU A 28 -5.10 0.01 3.89
CA LEU A 28 -4.43 -0.89 4.83
C LEU A 28 -5.10 -2.27 4.90
N HIS A 29 -6.43 -2.32 4.99
CA HIS A 29 -7.19 -3.56 5.07
C HIS A 29 -6.97 -4.45 3.83
N SER A 30 -6.79 -3.85 2.67
CA SER A 30 -6.53 -4.58 1.42
C SER A 30 -5.04 -4.78 1.10
N SER A 31 -4.12 -4.44 2.02
CA SER A 31 -2.68 -4.44 1.76
C SER A 31 -2.33 -3.71 0.46
N ASN A 32 -2.93 -2.52 0.28
CA ASN A 32 -2.78 -1.69 -0.91
C ASN A 32 -3.02 -2.41 -2.23
N ALA A 33 -3.93 -3.39 -2.28
CA ALA A 33 -4.13 -4.19 -3.48
C ALA A 33 -4.40 -3.33 -4.72
N GLY A 34 -3.73 -3.65 -5.82
CA GLY A 34 -3.87 -2.94 -7.09
C GLY A 34 -2.88 -3.45 -8.15
N ALA A 35 -3.17 -3.19 -9.42
CA ALA A 35 -2.33 -3.61 -10.55
C ALA A 35 -1.09 -2.73 -10.77
N THR A 36 -1.03 -1.57 -10.10
CA THR A 36 0.09 -0.63 -10.13
C THR A 36 0.64 -0.46 -8.73
N ALA A 37 1.95 -0.21 -8.63
CA ALA A 37 2.59 0.02 -7.35
C ALA A 37 2.03 1.28 -6.65
N PRO A 38 1.81 1.25 -5.33
CA PRO A 38 1.44 2.43 -4.54
C PRO A 38 2.47 3.55 -4.67
N THR A 39 2.01 4.80 -4.72
CA THR A 39 2.86 6.00 -4.79
C THR A 39 3.28 6.51 -3.42
N ALA A 40 2.41 6.39 -2.40
CA ALA A 40 2.73 6.70 -1.01
C ALA A 40 3.40 5.51 -0.34
N THR A 41 4.73 5.44 -0.48
CA THR A 41 5.52 4.30 0.01
C THR A 41 6.07 4.56 1.41
N ARG A 42 6.33 3.46 2.12
CA ARG A 42 7.11 3.43 3.36
C ARG A 42 7.90 2.12 3.40
N PRO A 43 9.11 2.10 4.00
CA PRO A 43 9.85 0.85 4.21
C PRO A 43 8.98 -0.24 4.84
N GLY A 44 9.05 -1.47 4.34
CA GLY A 44 8.30 -2.63 4.85
C GLY A 44 6.80 -2.64 4.54
N MET A 45 6.30 -1.67 3.76
CA MET A 45 4.90 -1.64 3.32
C MET A 45 4.54 -2.89 2.50
N LEU A 46 3.33 -3.41 2.69
CA LEU A 46 2.78 -4.51 1.91
C LEU A 46 1.94 -3.98 0.73
N TRP A 47 2.08 -4.65 -0.41
CA TRP A 47 1.30 -4.42 -1.62
C TRP A 47 0.93 -5.74 -2.27
N LEU A 48 -0.38 -6.03 -2.41
CA LEU A 48 -0.83 -7.12 -3.26
C LEU A 48 -0.90 -6.68 -4.72
N ASP A 49 0.05 -7.13 -5.54
CA ASP A 49 0.08 -6.87 -6.99
C ASP A 49 -0.91 -7.78 -7.70
N THR A 50 -2.02 -7.18 -8.15
CA THR A 50 -3.10 -7.86 -8.86
C THR A 50 -2.98 -7.76 -10.38
N GLY A 51 -1.93 -7.12 -10.90
CA GLY A 51 -1.61 -7.09 -12.33
C GLY A 51 -0.95 -8.40 -12.80
N GLN A 52 -0.39 -9.17 -11.86
CA GLN A 52 0.20 -10.48 -12.08
C GLN A 52 -0.85 -11.59 -11.98
N SER A 53 -0.62 -12.70 -12.70
CA SER A 53 -1.44 -13.91 -12.62
C SER A 53 -0.56 -15.15 -12.41
N PRO A 54 -0.49 -15.73 -11.20
CA PRO A 54 -1.28 -15.37 -10.00
C PRO A 54 -0.85 -14.03 -9.38
N ALA A 55 -1.76 -13.39 -8.64
CA ALA A 55 -1.45 -12.18 -7.89
C ALA A 55 -0.32 -12.43 -6.89
N VAL A 56 0.60 -11.47 -6.75
CA VAL A 56 1.82 -11.61 -5.95
C VAL A 56 1.81 -10.61 -4.81
N LEU A 57 2.00 -11.08 -3.57
CA LEU A 57 2.23 -10.20 -2.44
C LEU A 57 3.67 -9.69 -2.45
N ARG A 58 3.82 -8.38 -2.52
CA ARG A 58 5.08 -7.65 -2.52
C ARG A 58 5.30 -6.94 -1.18
N ILE A 59 6.56 -6.76 -0.80
CA ILE A 59 7.01 -5.95 0.32
C ILE A 59 7.95 -4.85 -0.18
N ARG A 60 7.82 -3.65 0.37
CA ARG A 60 8.72 -2.53 0.08
C ARG A 60 10.05 -2.75 0.80
N ASP A 61 11.17 -2.57 0.11
CA ASP A 61 12.50 -2.75 0.69
C ASP A 61 12.76 -1.81 1.88
N ALA A 62 13.78 -2.13 2.68
CA ALA A 62 14.13 -1.34 3.86
C ALA A 62 14.64 0.08 3.54
N THR A 63 15.04 0.33 2.29
CA THR A 63 15.55 1.60 1.78
C THR A 63 14.47 2.46 1.12
N ASP A 64 13.23 1.97 1.06
CA ASP A 64 12.10 2.56 0.33
C ASP A 64 12.38 2.83 -1.16
N THR A 65 13.14 1.98 -1.84
CA THR A 65 13.53 2.20 -3.25
C THR A 65 12.81 1.29 -4.25
N GLY A 66 12.37 0.12 -3.81
CA GLY A 66 11.88 -0.94 -4.66
C GLY A 66 10.94 -1.90 -3.95
N TRP A 67 10.35 -2.80 -4.72
CA TRP A 67 9.41 -3.82 -4.27
C TRP A 67 10.00 -5.20 -4.52
N GLU A 68 9.86 -6.10 -3.55
CA GLU A 68 10.31 -7.48 -3.60
C GLU A 68 9.13 -8.42 -3.36
N ALA A 69 9.17 -9.67 -3.86
CA ALA A 69 8.13 -10.64 -3.57
C ALA A 69 8.31 -11.21 -2.16
N LEU A 70 7.27 -11.14 -1.34
CA LEU A 70 7.36 -11.59 0.07
C LEU A 70 7.63 -13.10 0.18
N LEU A 71 7.10 -13.88 -0.76
CA LEU A 71 7.16 -15.35 -0.72
C LEU A 71 8.08 -15.95 -1.78
N ASP A 72 9.08 -15.22 -2.25
CA ASP A 72 10.07 -15.72 -3.24
C ASP A 72 11.13 -16.64 -2.61
N GLY A 73 10.98 -17.02 -1.34
CA GLY A 73 11.96 -17.86 -0.63
C GLY A 73 13.24 -17.13 -0.23
N GLY A 74 13.30 -15.80 -0.36
CA GLY A 74 14.38 -14.96 0.15
C GLY A 74 14.30 -14.74 1.67
N SER A 75 15.46 -14.66 2.33
CA SER A 75 15.56 -14.21 3.73
C SER A 75 15.46 -12.69 3.76
N TYR A 76 14.39 -12.17 4.38
CA TYR A 76 14.14 -10.74 4.60
C TYR A 76 14.66 -10.27 5.96
#